data_AF-A0A4R1Z9I4-F1
#
_entry.id   AF-A0A4R1Z9I4-F1
#
_cell.length_a   1.000
_cell.length_b   1.000
_cell.length_c   1.000
_cell.angle_alpha   90.00
_cell.angle_beta   90.00
_cell.angle_gamma   90.00
#
_symmetry.space_group_name_H-M   'P 1'
#
loop_
_entity.id
_entity.type
_entity.pdbx_description
1 polymer ?
#
loop_
_entity_poly.entity_id
_entity_poly.type
_entity_poly.pdbx_seq_one_letter_code
_entity_poly.pdbx_strand_id
1 'polypeptide(L)'
;MDKETVWQSIWQKVENDGQSSLNKYERIWLNVDGLIGDVSGGGLISFFYNHGADNYKETIEDLETIGAELVNNIGSMFPDGSPPINIEERNEIIDSWDHDELNEFLENLDEQFYAIIDDLENKLEPVIEEAIKLANK
;
A
#
# COMPACT_ATOMS: atom_id res chain seq x y z
N MET A 1 -14.41 14.38 15.16
CA MET A 1 -13.08 14.21 14.58
C MET A 1 -13.20 14.42 13.08
N ASP A 2 -12.37 15.32 12.55
CA ASP A 2 -12.20 15.53 11.12
C ASP A 2 -11.25 14.47 10.52
N LYS A 3 -11.07 14.49 9.19
CA LYS A 3 -10.21 13.54 8.46
C LYS A 3 -8.81 13.47 9.06
N GLU A 4 -8.17 14.62 9.29
CA GLU A 4 -6.82 14.70 9.85
C GLU A 4 -6.74 14.07 11.24
N THR A 5 -7.67 14.40 12.14
CA THR A 5 -7.68 13.85 13.50
C THR A 5 -7.85 12.32 13.49
N VAL A 6 -8.71 11.79 12.62
CA VAL A 6 -8.92 10.35 12.50
C VAL A 6 -7.66 9.68 11.93
N TRP A 7 -7.04 10.28 10.91
CA TRP A 7 -5.78 9.79 10.36
C TRP A 7 -4.66 9.69 11.40
N GLN A 8 -4.47 10.75 12.19
CA GLN A 8 -3.50 10.73 13.30
C GLN A 8 -3.81 9.63 14.33
N SER A 9 -5.10 9.40 14.61
CA SER A 9 -5.51 8.32 15.53
C SER A 9 -5.22 6.92 14.98
N ILE A 10 -5.30 6.72 13.66
CA ILE A 10 -4.96 5.46 13.00
C ILE A 10 -3.47 5.19 13.20
N TRP A 11 -2.60 6.17 12.93
CA TRP A 11 -1.17 6.03 13.16
C TRP A 11 -0.83 5.75 14.61
N GLN A 12 -1.48 6.44 15.56
CA GLN A 12 -1.28 6.18 16.97
C GLN A 12 -1.66 4.74 17.38
N LYS A 13 -2.72 4.17 16.79
CA LYS A 13 -3.08 2.76 17.01
C LYS A 13 -2.03 1.81 16.45
N VAL A 14 -1.55 2.08 15.23
CA VAL A 14 -0.50 1.27 14.60
C VAL A 14 0.80 1.30 15.41
N GLU A 15 1.21 2.47 15.89
CA GLU A 15 2.43 2.60 16.71
C GLU A 15 2.34 1.85 18.05
N ASN A 16 1.18 1.89 18.71
CA ASN A 16 1.01 1.29 20.04
C ASN A 16 0.73 -0.22 19.98
N ASP A 17 -0.14 -0.64 19.06
CA ASP A 17 -0.77 -1.96 19.06
C ASP A 17 -0.62 -2.71 17.72
N GLY A 18 0.07 -2.10 16.74
CA GLY A 18 0.21 -2.63 15.39
C GLY A 18 -1.05 -2.50 14.54
N GLN A 19 -0.92 -2.80 13.25
CA GLN A 19 -2.02 -2.67 12.29
C GLN A 19 -3.24 -3.55 12.60
N SER A 20 -3.04 -4.66 13.32
CA SER A 20 -4.14 -5.55 13.76
C SER A 20 -5.17 -4.88 14.68
N SER A 21 -4.84 -3.72 15.26
CA SER A 21 -5.75 -2.91 16.08
C SER A 21 -6.77 -2.12 15.26
N LEU A 22 -6.55 -1.97 13.95
CA LEU A 22 -7.39 -1.17 13.08
C LEU A 22 -8.68 -1.91 12.72
N ASN A 23 -9.78 -1.17 12.61
CA ASN A 23 -10.97 -1.70 11.98
C ASN A 23 -10.79 -1.78 10.45
N LYS A 24 -11.71 -2.48 9.77
CA LYS A 24 -11.66 -2.69 8.31
C LYS A 24 -11.44 -1.39 7.52
N TYR A 25 -12.17 -0.31 7.83
CA TYR A 25 -12.08 0.93 7.05
C TYR A 25 -10.79 1.69 7.34
N GLU A 26 -10.33 1.68 8.59
CA GLU A 26 -9.03 2.25 8.96
C GLU A 26 -7.88 1.52 8.28
N ARG A 27 -7.95 0.18 8.20
CA ARG A 27 -6.94 -0.65 7.54
C ARG A 27 -6.88 -0.38 6.04
N ILE A 28 -8.04 -0.37 5.36
CA ILE A 28 -8.11 -0.07 3.92
C ILE A 28 -7.57 1.34 3.66
N TRP A 29 -7.94 2.32 4.48
CA TRP A 29 -7.41 3.68 4.37
C TRP A 29 -5.89 3.68 4.49
N LEU A 30 -5.33 3.10 5.56
CA LEU A 30 -3.88 3.05 5.76
C LEU A 30 -3.15 2.40 4.58
N ASN A 31 -3.61 1.22 4.13
CA ASN A 31 -2.93 0.44 3.10
C ASN A 31 -2.99 1.10 1.72
N VAL A 32 -4.18 1.56 1.30
CA VAL A 32 -4.36 2.12 -0.05
C VAL A 32 -3.74 3.51 -0.15
N ASP A 33 -3.91 4.36 0.86
CA ASP A 33 -3.28 5.70 0.90
C ASP A 33 -1.76 5.59 1.02
N GLY A 34 -1.26 4.65 1.82
CA GLY A 34 0.17 4.35 1.93
C GLY A 34 0.77 3.90 0.61
N LEU A 35 0.11 2.99 -0.10
CA LEU A 35 0.52 2.55 -1.44
C LEU A 35 0.57 3.73 -2.43
N ILE A 36 -0.48 4.56 -2.49
CA ILE A 36 -0.52 5.75 -3.36
C ILE A 36 0.64 6.69 -3.01
N GLY A 37 0.89 6.91 -1.72
CA GLY A 37 1.99 7.73 -1.23
C GLY A 37 3.37 7.22 -1.62
N ASP A 38 3.63 5.93 -1.44
CA ASP A 38 4.88 5.29 -1.85
C ASP A 38 5.10 5.42 -3.36
N VAL A 39 4.09 5.12 -4.18
CA VAL A 39 4.22 5.18 -5.65
C VAL A 39 4.38 6.61 -6.16
N SER A 40 3.67 7.57 -5.54
CA SER A 40 3.80 8.99 -5.89
C SER A 40 5.16 9.56 -5.46
N GLY A 41 5.77 9.01 -4.41
CA GLY A 41 7.06 9.44 -3.89
C GLY A 41 8.27 8.88 -4.64
N GLY A 42 8.18 7.66 -5.17
CA GLY A 42 9.33 7.02 -5.83
C GLY A 42 9.01 5.81 -6.68
N GLY A 43 7.83 5.76 -7.29
CA GLY A 43 7.40 4.65 -8.14
C GLY A 43 6.93 3.43 -7.35
N LEU A 44 6.33 2.47 -8.04
CA LEU A 44 5.75 1.25 -7.46
C LEU A 44 6.79 0.44 -6.69
N ILE A 45 8.06 0.47 -7.11
CA ILE A 45 9.14 -0.20 -6.39
C ILE A 45 9.36 0.36 -4.98
N SER A 46 9.05 1.64 -4.72
CA SER A 46 9.17 2.23 -3.38
C SER A 46 8.27 1.56 -2.35
N PHE A 47 7.09 1.11 -2.75
CA PHE A 47 6.20 0.33 -1.89
C PHE A 47 6.86 -0.98 -1.41
N PHE A 48 7.67 -1.60 -2.26
CA PHE A 48 8.42 -2.82 -1.92
C PHE A 48 9.70 -2.53 -1.12
N TYR A 49 10.35 -1.38 -1.31
CA TYR A 49 11.52 -1.03 -0.50
C TYR A 49 11.16 -0.57 0.93
N ASN A 50 9.94 -0.08 1.13
CA ASN A 50 9.48 0.51 2.39
C ASN A 50 8.54 -0.43 3.14
N HIS A 51 8.00 0.07 4.27
CA HIS A 51 7.07 -0.65 5.13
C HIS A 51 5.70 -0.93 4.50
N GLY A 52 5.37 -0.34 3.34
CA GLY A 52 4.12 -0.62 2.63
C GLY A 52 3.96 -2.12 2.32
N ALA A 53 5.04 -2.79 1.89
CA ALA A 53 5.04 -4.21 1.59
C ALA A 53 5.11 -5.13 2.82
N ASP A 54 5.27 -4.62 4.05
CA ASP A 54 5.23 -5.45 5.26
C ASP A 54 3.85 -6.12 5.43
N ASN A 55 2.80 -5.48 4.91
CA ASN A 55 1.41 -5.96 4.92
C ASN A 55 0.91 -6.17 3.48
N TYR A 56 1.81 -6.61 2.60
CA TYR A 56 1.56 -6.76 1.17
C TYR A 56 0.24 -7.49 0.87
N LYS A 57 0.01 -8.63 1.54
CA LYS A 57 -1.18 -9.45 1.32
C LYS A 57 -2.46 -8.71 1.70
N GLU A 58 -2.47 -8.08 2.87
CA GLU A 58 -3.60 -7.27 3.34
C GLU A 58 -3.86 -6.09 2.41
N THR A 59 -2.82 -5.45 1.86
CA THR A 59 -2.96 -4.38 0.87
C THR A 59 -3.64 -4.88 -0.41
N ILE A 60 -3.27 -6.06 -0.92
CA ILE A 60 -3.96 -6.66 -2.08
C ILE A 60 -5.43 -6.96 -1.76
N GLU A 61 -5.72 -7.59 -0.63
CA GLU A 61 -7.10 -7.86 -0.20
C GLU A 61 -7.95 -6.58 -0.02
N ASP A 62 -7.32 -5.50 0.44
CA ASP A 62 -7.97 -4.20 0.63
C ASP A 62 -8.23 -3.48 -0.70
N LEU A 63 -7.33 -3.57 -1.67
CA LEU A 63 -7.56 -3.11 -3.05
C LEU A 63 -8.73 -3.86 -3.69
N GLU A 64 -8.75 -5.19 -3.59
CA GLU A 64 -9.85 -6.02 -4.10
C GLU A 64 -11.18 -5.63 -3.45
N THR A 65 -11.16 -5.32 -2.15
CA THR A 65 -12.35 -4.90 -1.39
C THR A 65 -12.95 -3.60 -1.93
N ILE A 66 -12.13 -2.67 -2.42
CA ILE A 66 -12.60 -1.42 -3.03
C ILE A 66 -12.83 -1.54 -4.54
N GLY A 67 -12.72 -2.75 -5.11
CA GLY A 67 -12.91 -2.99 -6.54
C GLY A 67 -11.75 -2.45 -7.38
N ALA A 68 -10.54 -2.47 -6.83
CA ALA A 68 -9.31 -2.16 -7.54
C ALA A 68 -8.38 -3.38 -7.55
N GLU A 69 -7.50 -3.41 -8.53
CA GLU A 69 -6.46 -4.43 -8.63
C GLU A 69 -5.12 -3.71 -8.70
N LEU A 70 -4.12 -4.20 -7.97
CA LEU A 70 -2.77 -3.68 -8.15
C LEU A 70 -2.27 -4.15 -9.51
N VAL A 71 -1.71 -3.23 -10.29
CA VAL A 71 -0.95 -3.56 -11.48
C VAL A 71 0.38 -4.18 -11.02
N ASN A 72 0.34 -5.43 -10.55
CA ASN A 72 1.45 -6.02 -9.82
C ASN A 72 2.00 -7.28 -10.47
N ASN A 73 3.15 -7.14 -11.09
CA ASN A 73 4.00 -8.27 -11.44
C ASN A 73 5.20 -8.40 -10.49
N ILE A 74 5.53 -7.37 -9.70
CA ILE A 74 6.70 -7.33 -8.81
C ILE A 74 6.56 -8.34 -7.67
N GLY A 75 5.37 -8.47 -7.07
CA GLY A 75 5.14 -9.47 -6.01
C GLY A 75 5.53 -10.89 -6.44
N SER A 76 5.29 -11.23 -7.70
CA SER A 76 5.62 -12.54 -8.28
C SER A 76 7.12 -12.77 -8.52
N MET A 77 7.93 -11.73 -8.47
CA MET A 77 9.38 -11.79 -8.64
C MET A 77 10.11 -12.21 -7.35
N PHE A 78 9.43 -12.12 -6.21
CA PHE A 78 9.96 -12.63 -4.95
C PHE A 78 9.85 -14.15 -4.87
N PRO A 79 10.73 -14.81 -4.08
CA PRO A 79 10.56 -16.21 -3.72
C PRO A 79 9.13 -16.47 -3.21
N ASP A 80 8.54 -17.59 -3.62
CA ASP A 80 7.16 -17.98 -3.30
C ASP A 80 6.05 -17.03 -3.83
N GLY A 81 6.40 -16.05 -4.66
CA GLY A 81 5.46 -15.13 -5.30
C GLY A 81 4.89 -14.05 -4.37
N SER A 82 5.56 -13.78 -3.25
CA SER A 82 5.21 -12.71 -2.32
C SER A 82 6.46 -12.12 -1.67
N PRO A 83 6.54 -10.80 -1.43
CA PRO A 83 7.64 -10.19 -0.70
C PRO A 83 7.73 -10.74 0.74
N PRO A 84 8.95 -10.91 1.29
CA PRO A 84 9.14 -11.13 2.72
C PRO A 84 8.61 -9.96 3.54
N ILE A 85 8.10 -10.25 4.74
CA ILE A 85 7.67 -9.22 5.71
C ILE A 85 8.88 -8.45 6.24
N ASN A 86 10.03 -9.12 6.41
CA ASN A 86 11.25 -8.48 6.88
C ASN A 86 11.84 -7.57 5.78
N ILE A 87 11.96 -6.29 6.09
CA ILE A 87 12.46 -5.27 5.16
C ILE A 87 13.90 -5.49 4.72
N GLU A 88 14.77 -6.01 5.59
CA GLU A 88 16.18 -6.29 5.24
C GLU A 88 16.24 -7.45 4.24
N GLU A 89 15.54 -8.56 4.51
CA GLU A 89 15.47 -9.71 3.60
C GLU A 89 14.87 -9.34 2.25
N ARG A 90 13.81 -8.51 2.26
CA ARG A 90 13.16 -8.03 1.05
C ARG A 90 14.10 -7.15 0.23
N ASN A 91 14.80 -6.21 0.86
CA ASN A 91 15.72 -5.31 0.17
C ASN A 91 16.94 -6.06 -0.37
N GLU A 92 17.47 -7.06 0.34
CA GLU A 92 18.53 -7.94 -0.18
C GLU A 92 18.11 -8.66 -1.47
N ILE A 93 16.84 -9.09 -1.57
CA ILE A 93 16.30 -9.70 -2.79
C ILE A 93 16.20 -8.66 -3.91
N ILE A 94 15.63 -7.49 -3.64
CA ILE A 94 15.47 -6.45 -4.65
C ILE A 94 16.85 -6.00 -5.19
N ASP A 95 17.81 -5.78 -4.30
CA ASP A 95 19.19 -5.37 -4.66
C ASP A 95 19.96 -6.45 -5.44
N SER A 96 19.49 -7.71 -5.41
CA SER A 96 20.05 -8.80 -6.20
C SER A 96 19.54 -8.84 -7.64
N TRP A 97 18.50 -8.07 -7.97
CA TRP A 97 17.95 -8.02 -9.31
C TRP A 97 18.86 -7.25 -10.28
N ASP A 98 18.75 -7.58 -11.56
CA ASP A 98 19.38 -6.78 -12.62
C ASP A 98 18.53 -5.53 -12.90
N HIS A 99 18.86 -4.43 -12.23
CA HIS A 99 18.13 -3.17 -12.36
C HIS A 99 18.19 -2.57 -13.77
N ASP A 100 19.27 -2.82 -14.52
CA ASP A 100 19.39 -2.32 -15.89
C ASP A 100 18.41 -3.05 -16.81
N GLU A 101 18.24 -4.37 -16.64
CA GLU A 101 17.25 -5.17 -17.38
C GLU A 101 15.80 -4.86 -16.95
N LEU A 102 15.58 -4.49 -15.67
CA LEU A 102 14.25 -4.22 -15.13
C LEU A 102 13.77 -2.77 -15.29
N ASN A 103 14.63 -1.83 -15.67
CA ASN A 103 14.29 -0.41 -15.68
C ASN A 103 13.03 -0.10 -16.50
N GLU A 104 12.98 -0.56 -17.76
CA GLU A 104 11.81 -0.34 -18.64
C GLU A 104 10.54 -1.02 -18.10
N PHE A 105 10.70 -2.19 -17.47
CA PHE A 105 9.58 -2.89 -16.85
C PHE A 105 9.01 -2.12 -15.67
N LEU A 106 9.86 -1.61 -14.78
CA LEU A 106 9.45 -0.82 -13.61
C LEU A 106 8.82 0.52 -14.04
N GLU A 107 9.43 1.23 -14.99
CA GLU A 107 8.87 2.47 -15.55
C GLU A 107 7.46 2.24 -16.14
N ASN A 108 7.25 1.15 -16.88
CA ASN A 108 5.94 0.82 -17.43
C ASN A 108 4.91 0.43 -16.34
N LEU A 109 5.33 -0.16 -15.21
CA LEU A 109 4.43 -0.40 -14.09
C LEU A 109 4.04 0.89 -13.38
N ASP A 110 4.99 1.82 -13.24
CA ASP A 110 4.74 3.14 -12.66
C ASP A 110 3.73 3.91 -13.51
N GLU A 111 3.90 3.96 -14.83
CA GLU A 111 2.95 4.61 -15.75
C GLU A 111 1.53 4.02 -15.64
N GLN A 112 1.42 2.69 -15.57
CA GLN A 112 0.14 2.03 -15.40
C GLN A 112 -0.50 2.35 -14.04
N PHE A 113 0.30 2.44 -12.98
CA PHE A 113 -0.20 2.81 -11.66
C PHE A 113 -0.65 4.28 -11.64
N TYR A 114 0.15 5.20 -12.19
CA TYR A 114 -0.21 6.62 -12.28
C TYR A 114 -1.52 6.85 -13.04
N ALA A 115 -1.80 6.05 -14.06
CA ALA A 115 -3.06 6.12 -14.80
C ALA A 115 -4.31 5.75 -13.97
N ILE A 116 -4.14 5.05 -12.84
CA ILE A 116 -5.26 4.60 -11.98
C ILE A 116 -5.33 5.31 -10.63
N ILE A 117 -4.37 6.19 -10.27
CA ILE A 117 -4.36 6.87 -8.96
C ILE A 117 -5.66 7.61 -8.69
N ASP A 118 -6.13 8.43 -9.63
CA ASP A 118 -7.38 9.19 -9.45
C ASP A 118 -8.58 8.26 -9.20
N ASP A 119 -8.64 7.10 -9.86
CA ASP A 119 -9.69 6.10 -9.66
C ASP A 119 -9.59 5.43 -8.28
N LEU A 120 -8.37 5.12 -7.82
CA LEU A 120 -8.11 4.60 -6.47
C LEU A 120 -8.52 5.60 -5.38
N GLU A 121 -8.14 6.87 -5.51
CA GLU A 121 -8.51 7.92 -4.57
C GLU A 121 -10.05 8.07 -4.51
N ASN A 122 -10.72 8.09 -5.65
CA ASN A 122 -12.18 8.16 -5.71
C ASN A 122 -12.87 6.94 -5.05
N LYS A 123 -12.30 5.74 -5.21
CA LYS A 123 -12.79 4.52 -4.53
C LYS A 123 -12.52 4.54 -3.02
N LEU A 124 -11.47 5.24 -2.59
CA LEU A 124 -11.08 5.34 -1.19
C LEU A 124 -11.94 6.33 -0.39
N GLU A 125 -12.42 7.40 -1.02
CA GLU A 125 -13.26 8.42 -0.34
C GLU A 125 -14.43 7.85 0.49
N PRO A 126 -15.30 6.94 0.00
CA PRO A 126 -16.37 6.37 0.82
C PRO A 126 -15.86 5.53 2.01
N VAL A 127 -14.67 4.93 1.90
CA VAL A 127 -14.02 4.21 3.00
C VAL A 127 -13.57 5.19 4.09
N ILE A 128 -12.99 6.31 3.69
CA ILE A 128 -12.56 7.40 4.58
C ILE A 128 -13.77 7.97 5.34
N GLU A 129 -14.88 8.21 4.65
CA GLU A 129 -16.12 8.69 5.27
C GLU A 129 -16.64 7.73 6.36
N GLU A 130 -16.65 6.42 6.10
CA GLU A 130 -17.08 5.42 7.08
C GLU A 130 -16.09 5.30 8.26
N ALA A 131 -14.78 5.39 8.02
CA ALA A 131 -13.78 5.44 9.09
C ALA A 131 -14.03 6.64 10.03
N ILE A 132 -14.24 7.83 9.46
CA ILE A 132 -14.54 9.06 10.23
C ILE A 132 -15.85 8.91 11.02
N LYS A 133 -16.89 8.35 10.39
CA LYS A 133 -18.19 8.14 11.04
C LYS A 133 -18.08 7.17 12.22
N LEU A 134 -17.31 6.09 12.09
CA LEU A 134 -17.09 5.14 13.18
C LEU A 134 -16.29 5.75 14.32
N ALA A 135 -15.28 6.55 14.02
CA ALA A 135 -14.45 7.21 15.02
C ALA A 135 -15.24 8.26 15.85
N ASN A 136 -16.36 8.75 15.33
CA ASN A 136 -17.23 9.73 15.98
C ASN A 136 -18.42 9.13 16.74
N LYS A 137 -18.54 7.80 16.79
CA LYS A 137 -19.57 7.10 17.57
C LYS A 137 -19.05 6.75 18.97
#